data_AF-C4JFE2-F1
#
_entry.id   AF-C4JFE2-F1
#
_cell.length_a   1.000
_cell.length_b   1.000
_cell.length_c   1.000
_cell.angle_alpha   90.00
_cell.angle_beta   90.00
_cell.angle_gamma   90.00
#
_symmetry.space_group_name_H-M   'P 1'
#
loop_
_entity.id
_entity.type
_entity.pdbx_description
1 polymer ?
#
loop_
_entity_poly.entity_id
_entity_poly.type
_entity_poly.pdbx_seq_one_letter_code
_entity_poly.pdbx_strand_id
1 'polypeptide(L)'
;MVIARFFNGMSGSAFLSVAGGTVGDIFERHQLAAPMMVYTASPFMGPEIGPLHWVYYVLLMWGGAVAVSIILFVPETYHPVLLRRKAVSRRKQTGDDRWIAPIEKLDKSLVKTVLRSVYRPMLLLVFEPMCLNLCVFSAILLGILYLFFGAFQLVFSTIYGFELWQVGVSFLGLLVGMAIGTASDPIWSRNYGRLTRKRQQAVGREEFEPEWRLPPGE
;
A
#
# COMPACT_ATOMS: atom_id res chain seq x y z
N MET A 1 -6.47 0.70 28.57
CA MET A 1 -6.05 -0.23 27.49
C MET A 1 -6.93 -0.12 26.24
N VAL A 2 -8.27 -0.23 26.32
CA VAL A 2 -9.18 -0.18 25.15
C VAL A 2 -9.10 1.14 24.36
N ILE A 3 -9.05 2.28 25.05
CA ILE A 3 -8.94 3.61 24.42
C ILE A 3 -7.65 3.73 23.60
N ALA A 4 -6.52 3.28 24.14
CA ALA A 4 -5.24 3.28 23.42
C ALA A 4 -5.26 2.37 22.18
N ARG A 5 -5.94 1.21 22.26
CA ARG A 5 -6.14 0.32 21.11
C ARG A 5 -7.01 0.97 20.03
N PHE A 6 -8.05 1.70 20.42
CA PHE A 6 -8.92 2.43 19.52
C PHE A 6 -8.14 3.49 18.72
N PHE A 7 -7.37 4.33 19.40
CA PHE A 7 -6.54 5.33 18.72
C PHE A 7 -5.47 4.69 17.83
N ASN A 8 -4.82 3.62 18.31
CA ASN A 8 -3.84 2.89 17.50
C ASN A 8 -4.46 2.30 16.22
N GLY A 9 -5.65 1.71 16.30
CA GLY A 9 -6.37 1.19 15.13
C GLY A 9 -6.87 2.29 14.19
N MET A 10 -7.36 3.39 14.74
CA MET A 10 -7.81 4.54 13.95
C MET A 10 -6.66 5.16 13.16
N SER A 11 -5.53 5.44 13.80
CA SER A 11 -4.35 5.98 13.12
C SER A 11 -3.73 5.00 12.14
N GLY A 12 -3.67 3.70 12.47
CA GLY A 12 -3.13 2.66 11.59
C GLY A 12 -3.96 2.47 10.32
N SER A 13 -5.30 2.47 10.44
CA SER A 13 -6.19 2.29 9.27
C SER A 13 -6.12 3.46 8.29
N ALA A 14 -5.97 4.70 8.78
CA ALA A 14 -5.76 5.87 7.94
C ALA A 14 -4.47 5.74 7.11
N PHE A 15 -3.37 5.28 7.71
CA PHE A 15 -2.10 5.09 7.02
C PHE A 15 -2.17 4.02 5.93
N LEU A 16 -2.70 2.84 6.26
CA LEU A 16 -2.83 1.73 5.29
C LEU A 16 -3.68 2.10 4.07
N SER A 17 -4.73 2.91 4.26
CA SER A 17 -5.61 3.37 3.18
C SER A 17 -4.92 4.36 2.23
N VAL A 18 -4.09 5.26 2.77
CA VAL A 18 -3.44 6.32 1.98
C VAL A 18 -2.16 5.82 1.30
N ALA A 19 -1.40 4.94 1.95
CA ALA A 19 -0.08 4.51 1.47
C ALA A 19 -0.11 3.89 0.06
N GLY A 20 -1.10 3.03 -0.24
CA GLY A 20 -1.25 2.45 -1.58
C GLY A 20 -1.56 3.49 -2.67
N GLY A 21 -2.36 4.51 -2.34
CA GLY A 21 -2.65 5.63 -3.24
C GLY A 21 -1.42 6.51 -3.48
N THR A 22 -0.64 6.79 -2.43
CA THR A 22 0.60 7.57 -2.54
C THR A 22 1.65 6.89 -3.40
N VAL A 23 1.83 5.57 -3.28
CA VAL A 23 2.73 4.80 -4.17
C VAL A 23 2.24 4.88 -5.63
N GLY A 24 0.92 4.82 -5.84
CA GLY A 24 0.28 5.01 -7.14
C GLY A 24 0.52 6.39 -7.77
N ASP A 25 0.59 7.44 -6.96
CA ASP A 25 0.78 8.82 -7.41
C ASP A 25 2.26 9.15 -7.72
N ILE A 26 3.21 8.47 -7.07
CA ILE A 26 4.66 8.73 -7.23
C ILE A 26 5.26 7.93 -8.38
N PHE A 27 4.80 6.70 -8.62
CA PHE A 27 5.41 5.78 -9.58
C PHE A 27 4.56 5.55 -10.83
N GLU A 28 5.21 5.50 -11.99
CA GLU A 28 4.55 5.16 -13.24
C GLU A 28 4.08 3.70 -13.28
N ARG A 29 3.05 3.42 -14.08
CA ARG A 29 2.38 2.11 -14.14
C ARG A 29 3.31 0.93 -14.43
N HIS A 30 4.42 1.17 -15.14
CA HIS A 30 5.39 0.13 -15.48
C HIS A 30 6.32 -0.21 -14.31
N GLN A 31 6.53 0.71 -13.36
CA GLN A 31 7.45 0.56 -12.23
C GLN A 31 6.73 0.25 -10.92
N LEU A 32 5.39 0.36 -10.88
CA LEU A 32 4.58 0.17 -9.67
C LEU A 32 4.78 -1.17 -8.94
N ALA A 33 5.17 -2.24 -9.64
CA ALA A 33 5.31 -3.56 -9.05
C ALA A 33 6.38 -3.59 -7.94
N ALA A 34 7.57 -3.02 -8.19
CA ALA A 34 8.67 -3.10 -7.24
C ALA A 34 8.42 -2.32 -5.93
N PRO A 35 7.96 -1.05 -5.97
CA PRO A 35 7.60 -0.30 -4.76
C PRO A 35 6.44 -0.94 -4.00
N MET A 36 5.43 -1.48 -4.69
CA MET A 36 4.29 -2.14 -4.04
C MET A 36 4.72 -3.39 -3.28
N MET A 37 5.68 -4.18 -3.79
CA MET A 37 6.19 -5.33 -3.05
C MET A 37 6.91 -4.93 -1.77
N VAL A 38 7.80 -3.93 -1.84
CA VAL A 38 8.51 -3.41 -0.66
C VAL A 38 7.51 -2.90 0.37
N TYR A 39 6.48 -2.18 -0.10
CA TYR A 39 5.36 -1.76 0.74
C TYR A 39 4.64 -2.95 1.37
N THR A 40 4.30 -3.99 0.61
CA THR A 40 3.59 -5.17 1.14
C THR A 40 4.43 -6.02 2.07
N ALA A 41 5.76 -6.03 1.95
CA ALA A 41 6.65 -6.76 2.84
C ALA A 41 6.79 -6.06 4.21
N SER A 42 6.69 -4.73 4.23
CA SER A 42 6.92 -3.91 5.43
C SER A 42 6.06 -4.27 6.66
N PRO A 43 4.76 -4.62 6.56
CA PRO A 43 3.94 -4.94 7.74
C PRO A 43 4.30 -6.30 8.33
N PHE A 44 4.87 -7.21 7.54
CA PHE A 44 5.22 -8.57 7.96
C PHE A 44 6.53 -8.62 8.75
N MET A 45 7.42 -7.64 8.55
CA MET A 45 8.63 -7.50 9.38
C MET A 45 8.30 -7.09 10.83
N GLY A 46 7.12 -6.50 11.07
CA GLY A 46 6.72 -6.01 12.40
C GLY A 46 6.59 -7.12 13.45
N PRO A 47 5.78 -8.18 13.19
CA PRO A 47 5.65 -9.32 14.10
C PRO A 47 6.95 -10.04 14.43
N GLU A 48 7.89 -10.09 13.49
CA GLU A 48 9.17 -10.81 13.62
C GLU A 48 10.10 -10.16 14.66
N ILE A 49 10.00 -8.83 14.85
CA ILE A 49 10.76 -8.06 15.83
C ILE A 49 9.98 -7.92 17.16
N GLY A 50 8.73 -8.39 17.20
CA GLY A 50 7.77 -8.19 18.28
C GLY A 50 8.09 -8.72 19.69
N PRO A 51 8.85 -9.80 19.91
CA PRO A 51 8.97 -10.39 21.26
C PRO A 51 9.89 -9.64 22.24
N LEU A 52 10.38 -8.45 21.89
CA LEU A 52 11.24 -7.64 22.76
C LEU A 52 10.42 -6.54 23.47
N HIS A 53 10.41 -6.55 24.80
CA HIS A 53 9.61 -5.64 25.64
C HIS A 53 9.93 -4.14 25.44
N TRP A 54 11.09 -3.82 24.87
CA TRP A 54 11.56 -2.45 24.60
C TRP A 54 11.12 -1.90 23.24
N VAL A 55 10.50 -2.73 22.40
CA VAL A 55 10.16 -2.39 21.01
C VAL A 55 9.16 -1.27 20.92
N TYR A 56 8.24 -1.12 21.89
CA TYR A 56 7.28 -0.03 21.85
C TYR A 56 7.95 1.35 21.93
N TYR A 57 8.95 1.51 22.80
CA TYR A 57 9.70 2.77 22.92
C TYR A 57 10.57 3.02 21.68
N VAL A 58 11.20 1.98 21.14
CA VAL A 58 12.01 2.06 19.92
C VAL A 58 11.14 2.42 18.71
N LEU A 59 9.98 1.80 18.55
CA LEU A 59 9.01 2.11 17.50
C LEU A 59 8.45 3.54 17.63
N LEU A 60 8.25 4.02 18.86
CA LEU A 60 7.78 5.39 19.09
C LEU A 60 8.86 6.42 18.74
N MET A 61 10.11 6.18 19.14
CA MET A 61 11.25 7.02 18.75
C MET A 61 11.49 6.98 17.23
N TRP A 62 11.43 5.79 16.63
CA TRP A 62 11.58 5.60 15.19
C TRP A 62 10.46 6.29 14.41
N GLY A 63 9.21 6.09 14.82
CA GLY A 63 8.05 6.76 14.23
C GLY A 63 8.15 8.28 14.33
N GLY A 64 8.61 8.79 15.49
CA GLY A 64 8.91 10.21 15.67
C GLY A 64 10.01 10.71 14.75
N ALA A 65 11.12 9.97 14.63
CA ALA A 65 12.23 10.31 13.74
C ALA A 65 11.80 10.32 12.26
N VAL A 66 11.01 9.34 11.83
CA VAL A 66 10.44 9.29 10.47
C VAL A 66 9.47 10.45 10.25
N ALA A 67 8.61 10.78 11.21
CA ALA A 67 7.70 11.92 11.09
C ALA A 67 8.45 13.25 10.95
N VAL A 68 9.48 13.49 11.78
CA VAL A 68 10.35 14.67 11.68
C VAL A 68 11.08 14.70 10.33
N SER A 69 11.59 13.56 9.88
CA SER A 69 12.27 13.45 8.58
C SER A 69 11.33 13.78 7.42
N ILE A 70 10.08 13.31 7.47
CA ILE A 70 9.07 13.65 6.46
C ILE A 70 8.80 15.16 6.45
N ILE A 71 8.64 15.78 7.61
CA ILE A 71 8.38 17.22 7.73
C ILE A 71 9.55 18.05 7.17
N LEU A 72 10.79 17.62 7.38
CA LEU A 72 11.98 18.36 6.96
C LEU A 72 12.37 18.11 5.49
N PHE A 73 12.27 16.87 5.00
CA PHE A 73 12.84 16.47 3.72
C PHE A 73 11.81 16.26 2.60
N VAL A 74 10.52 16.05 2.92
CA VAL A 74 9.51 15.79 1.88
C VAL A 74 8.84 17.11 1.48
N PRO A 75 9.18 17.69 0.31
CA PRO A 75 8.41 18.79 -0.23
C PRO A 75 7.00 18.30 -0.56
N GLU A 76 6.01 19.17 -0.38
CA GLU A 76 4.60 18.92 -0.73
C GLU A 76 4.49 18.32 -2.14
N THR A 77 4.27 17.00 -2.23
CA THR A 77 4.26 16.24 -3.50
C THR A 77 2.85 16.15 -4.09
N TYR A 78 1.82 16.62 -3.36
CA TYR A 78 0.44 16.49 -3.78
C TYR A 78 0.09 17.45 -4.93
N HIS A 79 0.01 16.90 -6.14
CA HIS A 79 -0.22 17.62 -7.40
C HIS A 79 -1.41 18.60 -7.36
N PRO A 80 -2.59 18.26 -6.76
CA PRO A 80 -3.71 19.18 -6.64
C PRO A 80 -3.42 20.43 -5.77
N VAL A 81 -2.61 20.29 -4.73
CA VAL A 81 -2.21 21.41 -3.84
C VAL A 81 -1.17 22.30 -4.50
N LEU A 82 -0.24 21.73 -5.27
CA LEU A 82 0.72 22.50 -6.07
C LEU A 82 0.00 23.33 -7.14
N LEU A 83 -0.98 22.76 -7.85
CA LEU A 83 -1.81 23.51 -8.80
C LEU A 83 -2.59 24.63 -8.13
N ARG A 84 -3.11 24.41 -6.92
CA ARG A 84 -3.78 25.46 -6.15
C ARG A 84 -2.83 26.61 -5.82
N ARG A 85 -1.64 26.32 -5.31
CA ARG A 85 -0.62 27.36 -5.01
C ARG A 85 -0.23 28.15 -6.27
N LYS A 86 -0.10 27.46 -7.41
CA LYS A 86 0.21 28.11 -8.70
C LYS A 86 -0.94 28.98 -9.21
N ALA A 87 -2.18 28.51 -9.08
CA ALA A 87 -3.38 29.29 -9.45
C ALA A 87 -3.51 30.56 -8.59
N VAL A 88 -3.32 30.46 -7.27
CA VAL A 88 -3.32 31.61 -6.35
C VAL A 88 -2.20 32.60 -6.68
N SER A 89 -0.99 32.11 -6.97
CA SER A 89 0.13 32.97 -7.38
C SER A 89 -0.13 33.69 -8.71
N ARG A 90 -0.74 33.00 -9.69
CA ARG A 90 -1.14 33.59 -10.98
C ARG A 90 -2.26 34.61 -10.84
N ARG A 91 -3.24 34.38 -9.98
CA ARG A 91 -4.31 35.32 -9.65
C ARG A 91 -3.73 36.62 -9.04
N LYS A 92 -2.77 36.50 -8.11
CA LYS A 92 -2.07 37.66 -7.53
C LYS A 92 -1.24 38.48 -8.52
N GLN A 93 -0.61 37.83 -9.50
CA GLN A 93 0.24 38.51 -10.50
C GLN A 93 -0.55 39.15 -11.63
N THR A 94 -1.64 38.51 -12.07
CA THR A 94 -2.38 38.92 -13.28
C THR A 94 -3.61 39.79 -12.95
N GLY A 95 -4.06 39.78 -11.69
CA GLY A 95 -5.30 40.45 -11.27
C GLY A 95 -6.58 39.84 -11.88
N ASP A 96 -6.44 38.74 -12.62
CA ASP A 96 -7.52 38.09 -13.37
C ASP A 96 -8.00 36.84 -12.62
N ASP A 97 -9.29 36.84 -12.26
CA ASP A 97 -9.90 35.85 -11.37
C ASP A 97 -10.24 34.53 -12.08
N ARG A 98 -9.98 34.43 -13.39
CA ARG A 98 -10.24 33.26 -14.24
C ARG A 98 -9.38 32.03 -13.92
N TRP A 99 -8.24 32.20 -13.27
CA TRP A 99 -7.35 31.10 -12.89
C TRP A 99 -7.88 30.39 -11.64
N ILE A 100 -8.72 29.37 -11.84
CA ILE A 100 -9.29 28.55 -10.76
C ILE A 100 -8.71 27.14 -10.83
N ALA A 101 -8.15 26.65 -9.74
CA ALA A 101 -7.64 25.28 -9.68
C ALA A 101 -8.81 24.26 -9.72
N PRO A 102 -8.63 23.06 -10.30
CA PRO A 102 -9.68 22.02 -10.31
C PRO A 102 -10.20 21.66 -8.91
N ILE A 103 -9.35 21.80 -7.89
CA ILE A 103 -9.69 21.57 -6.48
C ILE A 103 -10.57 22.69 -5.88
N GLU A 104 -10.52 23.90 -6.44
CA GLU A 104 -11.31 25.07 -6.00
C GLU A 104 -12.68 25.12 -6.67
N LYS A 105 -12.84 24.51 -7.86
CA LYS A 105 -14.16 24.25 -8.47
C LYS A 105 -14.96 23.18 -7.70
N LEU A 106 -14.30 22.45 -6.82
CA LEU A 106 -14.87 21.34 -6.08
C LEU A 106 -15.45 21.85 -4.76
N ASP A 107 -16.55 22.61 -4.85
CA ASP A 107 -17.29 23.12 -3.69
C ASP A 107 -18.05 21.97 -3.02
N LYS A 108 -17.31 21.12 -2.31
CA LYS A 108 -17.85 19.96 -1.62
C LYS A 108 -17.83 20.20 -0.13
N SER A 109 -19.02 20.31 0.45
CA SER A 109 -19.25 20.03 1.86
C SER A 109 -18.49 18.75 2.26
N LEU A 110 -17.68 18.84 3.32
CA LEU A 110 -16.85 17.74 3.84
C LEU A 110 -17.69 16.46 4.02
N VAL A 111 -18.93 16.61 4.50
CA VAL A 111 -19.89 15.52 4.68
C VAL A 111 -20.21 14.82 3.36
N LYS A 112 -20.44 15.58 2.29
CA LYS A 112 -20.75 15.03 0.96
C LYS A 112 -19.54 14.34 0.34
N THR A 113 -18.32 14.81 0.62
CA THR A 113 -17.09 14.14 0.19
C THR A 113 -16.90 12.81 0.91
N VAL A 114 -17.01 12.79 2.24
CA VAL A 114 -16.89 11.56 3.03
C VAL A 114 -17.95 10.54 2.61
N LEU A 115 -19.21 10.96 2.49
CA LEU A 115 -20.30 10.08 2.09
C LEU A 115 -20.06 9.49 0.69
N ARG A 116 -19.55 10.29 -0.26
CA ARG A 116 -19.19 9.81 -1.60
C ARG A 116 -18.00 8.85 -1.58
N SER A 117 -17.01 9.08 -0.72
CA SER A 117 -15.83 8.20 -0.57
C SER A 117 -16.18 6.84 0.02
N VAL A 118 -17.23 6.74 0.83
CA VAL A 118 -17.73 5.45 1.36
C VAL A 118 -18.69 4.77 0.39
N TYR A 119 -19.58 5.54 -0.24
CA TYR A 119 -20.61 5.00 -1.12
C TYR A 119 -20.04 4.39 -2.41
N ARG A 120 -19.04 5.03 -3.03
CA ARG A 120 -18.46 4.55 -4.29
C ARG A 120 -17.82 3.15 -4.18
N PRO A 121 -16.93 2.88 -3.21
CA PRO A 121 -16.37 1.54 -3.03
C PRO A 121 -17.43 0.47 -2.78
N MET A 122 -18.45 0.75 -1.96
CA MET A 122 -19.53 -0.20 -1.69
C MET A 122 -20.35 -0.49 -2.94
N LEU A 123 -20.61 0.52 -3.77
CA LEU A 123 -21.28 0.34 -5.06
C LEU A 123 -20.45 -0.54 -6.01
N LEU A 124 -19.16 -0.23 -6.16
CA LEU A 124 -18.25 -1.03 -6.99
C LEU A 124 -18.18 -2.49 -6.52
N LEU A 125 -18.13 -2.71 -5.20
CA LEU A 125 -18.05 -4.05 -4.62
C LEU A 125 -19.30 -4.89 -4.90
N VAL A 126 -20.49 -4.29 -4.92
CA VAL A 126 -21.75 -5.01 -5.17
C VAL A 126 -22.06 -5.15 -6.66
N PHE A 127 -21.78 -4.12 -7.45
CA PHE A 127 -22.19 -4.08 -8.86
C PHE A 127 -21.11 -4.55 -9.85
N GLU A 128 -19.83 -4.54 -9.48
CA GLU A 128 -18.75 -5.04 -10.33
C GLU A 128 -18.28 -6.43 -9.87
N PRO A 129 -18.66 -7.53 -10.57
CA PRO A 129 -18.36 -8.90 -10.13
C PRO A 129 -16.87 -9.22 -10.12
N MET A 130 -16.08 -8.57 -10.98
CA MET A 130 -14.62 -8.73 -11.03
C MET A 130 -13.97 -8.20 -9.74
N CYS A 131 -14.40 -7.02 -9.28
CA CYS A 131 -13.90 -6.44 -8.03
C CYS A 131 -14.30 -7.28 -6.83
N LEU A 132 -15.55 -7.77 -6.78
CA LEU A 132 -16.02 -8.66 -5.72
C LEU A 132 -15.12 -9.91 -5.61
N ASN A 133 -14.85 -10.58 -6.74
CA ASN A 133 -14.04 -11.80 -6.73
C ASN A 133 -12.60 -11.53 -6.23
N LEU A 134 -11.97 -10.45 -6.70
CA LEU A 134 -10.64 -10.05 -6.23
C LEU A 134 -10.61 -9.71 -4.73
N CYS A 135 -11.64 -9.03 -4.23
CA CYS A 135 -11.78 -8.70 -2.81
C CYS A 135 -11.98 -9.97 -1.96
N VAL A 136 -12.83 -10.90 -2.38
CA VAL A 136 -13.07 -12.16 -1.68
C VAL A 136 -11.81 -13.02 -1.67
N PHE A 137 -11.12 -13.15 -2.80
CA PHE A 137 -9.85 -13.86 -2.88
C PHE A 137 -8.81 -13.26 -1.93
N SER A 138 -8.66 -11.93 -1.95
CA SER A 138 -7.74 -11.22 -1.05
C SER A 138 -8.12 -11.42 0.43
N ALA A 139 -9.42 -11.40 0.76
CA ALA A 139 -9.91 -11.63 2.11
C ALA A 139 -9.63 -13.05 2.61
N ILE A 140 -9.80 -14.07 1.74
CA ILE A 140 -9.46 -15.47 2.07
C ILE A 140 -7.96 -15.61 2.31
N LEU A 141 -7.11 -15.07 1.42
CA LEU A 141 -5.67 -15.11 1.59
C LEU A 141 -5.23 -14.44 2.90
N LEU A 142 -5.74 -13.25 3.19
CA LEU A 142 -5.43 -12.52 4.41
C LEU A 142 -5.92 -13.28 5.66
N GLY A 143 -7.10 -13.92 5.56
CA GLY A 143 -7.65 -14.75 6.62
C GLY A 143 -6.78 -15.97 6.93
N ILE A 144 -6.36 -16.71 5.90
CA ILE A 144 -5.45 -17.86 6.06
C ILE A 144 -4.13 -17.40 6.67
N LEU A 145 -3.57 -16.28 6.20
CA LEU A 145 -2.31 -15.75 6.69
C LEU A 145 -2.36 -15.34 8.18
N TYR A 146 -3.43 -14.67 8.61
CA TYR A 146 -3.60 -14.31 10.02
C TYR A 146 -3.89 -15.52 10.91
N LEU A 147 -4.67 -16.48 10.43
CA LEU A 147 -4.87 -17.75 11.13
C LEU A 147 -3.55 -18.52 11.27
N PHE A 148 -2.70 -18.50 10.24
CA PHE A 148 -1.38 -19.10 10.28
C PHE A 148 -0.51 -18.49 11.37
N PHE A 149 -0.45 -17.16 11.52
CA PHE A 149 0.33 -16.53 12.61
C PHE A 149 -0.16 -16.95 14.01
N GLY A 150 -1.47 -17.05 14.21
CA GLY A 150 -2.04 -17.54 15.47
C GLY A 150 -1.74 -19.02 15.73
N ALA A 151 -1.93 -19.86 14.72
CA ALA A 151 -1.70 -21.31 14.81
C ALA A 151 -0.22 -21.65 15.00
N PHE A 152 0.68 -20.92 14.34
CA PHE A 152 2.13 -21.12 14.45
C PHE A 152 2.60 -20.92 15.89
N GLN A 153 2.22 -19.81 16.53
CA GLN A 153 2.54 -19.57 17.94
C GLN A 153 1.98 -20.69 18.85
N LEU A 154 0.74 -21.11 18.61
CA LEU A 154 0.07 -22.13 19.41
C LEU A 154 0.77 -23.50 19.30
N VAL A 155 1.12 -23.92 18.09
CA VAL A 155 1.75 -25.22 17.81
C VAL A 155 3.16 -25.28 18.40
N PHE A 156 3.99 -24.26 18.16
CA PHE A 156 5.36 -24.24 18.68
C PHE A 156 5.42 -24.11 20.21
N SER A 157 4.50 -23.36 20.81
CA SER A 157 4.43 -23.26 22.27
C SER A 157 3.84 -24.52 22.93
N THR A 158 2.75 -25.08 22.40
CA THR A 158 2.01 -26.16 23.07
C THR A 158 2.58 -27.55 22.77
N ILE A 159 2.93 -27.82 21.51
CA ILE A 159 3.34 -29.18 21.07
C ILE A 159 4.86 -29.35 21.24
N TYR A 160 5.63 -28.34 20.82
CA TYR A 160 7.09 -28.39 20.90
C TYR A 160 7.66 -27.86 22.23
N GLY A 161 6.82 -27.24 23.08
CA GLY A 161 7.22 -26.71 24.38
C GLY A 161 8.23 -25.56 24.28
N PHE A 162 8.21 -24.80 23.18
CA PHE A 162 9.19 -23.73 22.97
C PHE A 162 8.91 -22.53 23.87
N GLU A 163 9.99 -21.96 24.40
CA GLU A 163 9.98 -20.68 25.11
C GLU A 163 9.67 -19.52 24.16
N LEU A 164 9.14 -18.41 24.69
CA LEU A 164 8.67 -17.27 23.89
C LEU A 164 9.72 -16.75 22.90
N TRP A 165 11.00 -16.73 23.31
CA TRP A 165 12.11 -16.30 22.46
C TRP A 165 12.41 -17.28 21.33
N GLN A 166 12.26 -18.60 21.55
CA GLN A 166 12.48 -19.63 20.53
C GLN A 166 11.40 -19.59 19.47
N VAL A 167 10.15 -19.31 19.88
CA VAL A 167 9.06 -19.09 18.92
C VAL A 167 9.29 -17.81 18.12
N GLY A 168 9.84 -16.75 18.74
CA GLY A 168 10.28 -15.56 18.00
C GLY A 168 11.31 -15.87 16.92
N VAL A 169 12.30 -16.72 17.21
CA VAL A 169 13.34 -17.11 16.25
C VAL A 169 12.79 -17.97 15.12
N SER A 170 11.75 -18.78 15.33
CA SER A 170 11.18 -19.59 14.25
C SER A 170 10.45 -18.75 13.18
N PHE A 171 10.04 -17.52 13.50
CA PHE A 171 9.54 -16.57 12.50
C PHE A 171 10.63 -16.11 11.49
N LEU A 172 11.93 -16.26 11.79
CA LEU A 172 12.98 -15.95 10.80
C LEU A 172 12.87 -16.81 9.53
N GLY A 173 12.27 -18.01 9.62
CA GLY A 173 12.00 -18.83 8.44
C GLY A 173 11.04 -18.15 7.45
N LEU A 174 10.04 -17.41 7.96
CA LEU A 174 9.16 -16.59 7.14
C LEU A 174 9.93 -15.45 6.48
N LEU A 175 10.78 -14.74 7.24
CA LEU A 175 11.64 -13.68 6.70
C LEU A 175 12.51 -14.19 5.55
N VAL A 176 13.11 -15.38 5.70
CA VAL A 176 13.91 -16.00 4.62
C VAL A 176 13.05 -16.32 3.40
N GLY A 177 11.85 -16.88 3.61
CA GLY A 177 10.90 -17.13 2.52
C GLY A 177 10.50 -15.85 1.78
N MET A 178 10.24 -14.77 2.51
CA MET A 178 9.94 -13.46 1.94
C MET A 178 11.13 -12.90 1.16
N ALA A 179 12.36 -12.99 1.72
CA ALA A 179 13.57 -12.53 1.06
C ALA A 179 13.83 -13.26 -0.27
N ILE A 180 13.63 -14.58 -0.30
CA ILE A 180 13.72 -15.39 -1.53
C ILE A 180 12.63 -14.98 -2.52
N GLY A 181 11.40 -14.75 -2.04
CA GLY A 181 10.29 -14.26 -2.85
C GLY A 181 10.61 -12.92 -3.52
N THR A 182 11.09 -11.94 -2.75
CA THR A 182 11.52 -10.63 -3.26
C THR A 182 12.71 -10.74 -4.21
N ALA A 183 13.66 -11.63 -3.92
CA ALA A 183 14.81 -11.88 -4.81
C ALA A 183 14.41 -12.51 -6.16
N SER A 184 13.26 -13.20 -6.23
CA SER A 184 12.72 -13.78 -7.47
C SER A 184 12.00 -12.76 -8.37
N ASP A 185 11.57 -11.62 -7.83
CA ASP A 185 10.86 -10.59 -8.59
C ASP A 185 11.62 -10.02 -9.81
N PRO A 186 12.93 -9.69 -9.75
CA PRO A 186 13.66 -9.22 -10.93
C PRO A 186 13.64 -10.23 -12.09
N ILE A 187 13.48 -11.52 -11.79
CA ILE A 187 13.32 -12.57 -12.82
C ILE A 187 11.94 -12.45 -13.46
N TRP A 188 10.90 -12.28 -12.64
CA TRP A 188 9.52 -12.15 -13.11
C TRP A 188 9.29 -10.84 -13.88
N SER A 189 9.83 -9.72 -13.40
CA SER A 189 9.74 -8.42 -14.09
C SER A 189 10.49 -8.43 -15.43
N ARG A 190 11.61 -9.14 -15.53
CA ARG A 190 12.32 -9.34 -16.81
C ARG A 190 11.52 -10.21 -17.77
N ASN A 191 10.86 -11.25 -17.28
CA ASN A 191 9.97 -12.07 -18.10
C ASN A 191 8.75 -11.27 -18.59
N TYR A 192 8.15 -10.48 -17.69
CA TYR A 192 7.06 -9.56 -18.00
C TYR A 192 7.46 -8.57 -19.10
N GLY A 193 8.60 -7.89 -18.94
CA GLY A 193 9.11 -6.95 -19.94
C GLY A 193 9.39 -7.60 -21.29
N ARG A 194 9.79 -8.88 -21.33
CA ARG A 194 9.93 -9.64 -22.58
C ARG A 194 8.58 -9.88 -23.26
N LEU A 195 7.56 -10.29 -22.50
CA LEU A 195 6.21 -10.55 -23.04
C LEU A 195 5.55 -9.27 -23.56
N THR A 196 5.65 -8.17 -22.81
CA THR A 196 5.10 -6.87 -23.23
C THR A 196 5.80 -6.33 -24.49
N ARG A 197 7.14 -6.43 -24.57
CA ARG A 197 7.89 -6.01 -25.77
C ARG A 197 7.53 -6.84 -27.01
N LYS A 198 7.34 -8.16 -26.86
CA LYS A 198 6.92 -9.03 -27.98
C LYS A 198 5.54 -8.62 -28.53
N ARG A 199 4.58 -8.28 -27.66
CA ARG A 199 3.24 -7.83 -28.08
C ARG A 199 3.23 -6.40 -28.63
N GLN A 200 4.00 -5.48 -28.04
CA GLN A 200 4.18 -4.13 -28.60
C GLN A 200 4.76 -4.16 -30.02
N GLN A 201 5.71 -5.06 -30.28
CA GLN A 201 6.26 -5.28 -31.62
C GLN A 201 5.25 -5.91 -32.60
N ALA A 202 4.33 -6.75 -32.11
CA ALA A 202 3.28 -7.36 -32.93
C ALA A 202 2.12 -6.41 -33.27
N VAL A 203 1.76 -5.51 -32.35
CA VAL A 203 0.61 -4.59 -32.49
C VAL A 203 1.01 -3.23 -33.07
N GLY A 204 2.28 -2.82 -32.95
CA GLY A 204 2.78 -1.56 -33.51
C GLY A 204 2.24 -0.29 -32.86
N ARG A 205 1.62 -0.39 -31.67
CA ARG A 205 1.09 0.74 -30.88
C ARG A 205 1.60 0.68 -29.44
N GLU A 206 1.90 1.84 -28.86
CA GLU A 206 2.19 2.00 -27.43
C GLU A 206 0.89 2.02 -26.59
N GLU A 207 0.02 1.04 -26.78
CA GLU A 207 -1.15 0.84 -25.91
C GLU A 207 -0.79 -0.16 -24.79
N PHE A 208 -1.41 -0.04 -23.61
CA PHE A 208 -1.14 -0.90 -22.46
C PHE A 208 -2.43 -1.62 -22.06
N GLU A 209 -2.63 -2.83 -22.58
CA GLU A 209 -3.77 -3.66 -22.22
C GLU A 209 -3.39 -4.67 -21.11
N PRO A 210 -4.24 -4.87 -20.09
CA PRO A 210 -3.97 -5.81 -19.00
C PRO A 210 -3.87 -7.27 -19.46
N GLU A 211 -4.41 -7.61 -20.64
CA GLU A 211 -4.30 -8.94 -21.26
C GLU A 211 -2.91 -9.28 -21.82
N TRP A 212 -2.03 -8.27 -21.99
CA TRP A 212 -0.65 -8.49 -22.45
C TRP A 212 0.27 -9.06 -21.37
N ARG A 213 -0.26 -9.22 -20.17
CA ARG A 213 0.42 -9.82 -19.01
C ARG A 213 0.39 -11.34 -19.01
N LEU A 214 -0.51 -11.96 -19.79
CA LEU A 214 -0.65 -13.40 -19.85
C LEU A 214 0.28 -14.00 -20.94
N PRO A 215 0.90 -15.17 -20.69
CA PRO A 215 1.50 -15.94 -21.77
C PRO A 215 0.42 -16.20 -22.84
N PRO A 216 0.78 -16.25 -24.14
CA PRO A 216 -0.19 -16.58 -25.18
C PRO A 216 -0.83 -17.91 -24.80
N GLY A 217 -2.15 -17.91 -24.64
CA GLY A 217 -2.90 -19.15 -24.56
C GLY A 217 -2.77 -19.83 -25.90
N GLU A 218 -2.23 -21.05 -25.89
CA GLU A 218 -2.38 -21.97 -27.02
C GLU A 218 -3.85 -22.40 -27.16
#